data_AF-A0A178URU6-F1
#
_entry.id   AF-A0A178URU6-F1
#
_cell.length_a   1.000
_cell.length_b   1.000
_cell.length_c   1.000
_cell.angle_alpha   90.00
_cell.angle_beta   90.00
_cell.angle_gamma   90.00
#
_symmetry.space_group_name_H-M   'P 1'
#
loop_
_entity.id
_entity.type
_entity.pdbx_description
1 polymer ?
#
loop_
_entity_poly.entity_id
_entity_poly.type
_entity_poly.pdbx_seq_one_letter_code
_entity_poly.pdbx_strand_id
1 'polypeptide(L)'
;MTEEYEVDEQKQAAADVLFSYSKFAMACIGNHTRPTDMRLHLMKEISGMPTSLKGRDSSRAASPDPLGESSSSGTARLDKTDSFRAL
;
A
#
# COMPACT_ATOMS: atom_id res chain seq x y z
N MET A 1 -24.63 -33.99 -6.50
CA MET A 1 -24.38 -34.33 -5.08
C MET A 1 -22.93 -34.07 -4.68
N THR A 2 -21.92 -34.54 -5.42
CA THR A 2 -20.50 -34.28 -5.10
C THR A 2 -20.08 -32.83 -5.31
N GLU A 3 -20.53 -32.19 -6.40
CA GLU A 3 -20.16 -30.80 -6.70
C GLU A 3 -20.71 -29.77 -5.70
N GLU A 4 -21.92 -29.98 -5.17
CA GLU A 4 -22.48 -29.13 -4.11
C GLU A 4 -21.68 -29.24 -2.81
N TYR A 5 -21.22 -30.45 -2.48
CA TYR A 5 -20.40 -30.68 -1.31
C TYR A 5 -19.04 -30.00 -1.43
N GLU A 6 -18.39 -30.08 -2.58
CA GLU A 6 -17.11 -29.39 -2.85
C GLU A 6 -17.26 -27.86 -2.75
N VAL A 7 -18.36 -27.31 -3.26
CA VAL A 7 -18.65 -25.88 -3.17
C VAL A 7 -18.84 -25.44 -1.72
N ASP A 8 -19.56 -26.21 -0.91
CA ASP A 8 -19.78 -25.88 0.50
C ASP A 8 -18.51 -26.03 1.35
N GLU A 9 -17.66 -27.01 1.04
CA GLU A 9 -16.34 -27.15 1.66
C GLU A 9 -15.44 -25.95 1.33
N GLN A 10 -15.44 -25.51 0.06
CA GLN A 10 -14.68 -24.33 -0.35
C GLN A 10 -15.18 -23.05 0.35
N LYS A 11 -16.49 -22.89 0.51
CA LYS A 11 -17.07 -21.76 1.27
C LYS A 11 -16.61 -21.78 2.72
N GLN A 12 -16.61 -22.96 3.35
CA GLN A 12 -16.18 -23.11 4.74
C GLN A 12 -14.69 -22.75 4.89
N ALA A 13 -13.83 -23.26 4.00
CA ALA A 13 -12.41 -22.93 3.99
C ALA A 13 -12.17 -21.42 3.80
N ALA A 14 -12.92 -20.78 2.89
CA ALA A 14 -12.84 -19.34 2.68
C ALA A 14 -13.30 -18.55 3.92
N ALA A 15 -14.37 -18.99 4.58
CA ALA A 15 -14.85 -18.38 5.82
C ALA A 15 -13.83 -18.48 6.95
N ASP A 16 -13.17 -19.63 7.10
CA ASP A 16 -12.14 -19.85 8.12
C ASP A 16 -10.91 -18.96 7.88
N VAL A 17 -10.49 -18.81 6.62
CA VAL A 17 -9.40 -17.90 6.23
C VAL A 17 -9.77 -16.45 6.53
N LEU A 18 -10.97 -16.00 6.15
CA LEU A 18 -11.45 -14.66 6.43
C LEU A 18 -11.57 -14.38 7.94
N PHE A 19 -12.04 -15.37 8.71
CA PHE A 19 -12.11 -15.26 10.16
C PHE A 19 -10.72 -15.16 10.80
N SER A 20 -9.77 -15.97 10.36
CA SER A 20 -8.37 -15.89 10.81
C SER A 20 -7.78 -14.50 10.52
N TYR A 21 -7.97 -14.00 9.29
CA TYR A 21 -7.53 -12.66 8.89
C TYR A 21 -8.19 -11.55 9.70
N SER A 22 -9.48 -11.69 10.04
CA SER A 22 -10.21 -10.69 10.82
C SER A 22 -9.58 -10.42 12.18
N LYS A 23 -8.97 -11.44 12.82
CA LYS A 23 -8.27 -11.30 14.10
C LYS A 23 -7.06 -10.39 13.98
N PHE A 24 -6.29 -10.56 12.91
CA PHE A 24 -5.16 -9.70 12.60
C PHE A 24 -5.60 -8.25 12.35
N ALA A 25 -6.67 -8.05 11.56
CA ALA A 25 -7.22 -6.72 11.30
C ALA A 25 -7.66 -6.03 12.60
N MET A 26 -8.36 -6.75 13.48
CA MET A 26 -8.77 -6.25 14.81
C MET A 26 -7.57 -5.86 15.68
N ALA A 27 -6.49 -6.65 15.68
CA ALA A 27 -5.26 -6.31 16.40
C ALA A 27 -4.61 -5.02 15.83
N CYS A 28 -4.61 -4.86 14.51
CA CYS A 28 -4.09 -3.65 13.87
C CYS A 28 -4.88 -2.39 14.22
N ILE A 29 -6.22 -2.51 14.29
CA ILE A 29 -7.12 -1.43 14.72
C ILE A 29 -6.82 -1.05 16.18
N GLY A 30 -6.72 -2.03 17.08
CA GLY A 30 -6.37 -1.81 18.48
C GLY A 30 -5.00 -1.17 18.68
N ASN A 31 -4.05 -1.46 17.79
CA ASN A 31 -2.70 -0.88 17.82
C ASN A 31 -2.57 0.45 17.06
N HIS A 32 -3.68 1.08 16.66
CA HIS A 32 -3.70 2.31 15.86
C HIS A 32 -2.81 2.26 14.61
N THR A 33 -2.75 1.09 13.97
CA THR A 33 -1.94 0.89 12.75
C THR A 33 -2.51 1.76 11.64
N ARG A 34 -1.64 2.51 10.94
CA ARG A 34 -2.10 3.31 9.81
C ARG A 34 -2.57 2.39 8.68
N PRO A 35 -3.67 2.72 7.98
CA PRO A 35 -4.17 1.91 6.87
C PRO A 35 -3.12 1.67 5.77
N THR A 36 -2.19 2.62 5.56
CA THR A 36 -1.10 2.50 4.60
C THR A 36 -0.04 1.47 5.02
N ASP A 37 0.27 1.38 6.31
CA ASP A 37 1.24 0.42 6.85
C ASP A 37 0.63 -0.99 6.81
N MET A 38 -0.66 -1.12 7.14
CA MET A 38 -1.43 -2.36 6.96
C MET A 38 -1.44 -2.79 5.49
N ARG A 39 -1.79 -1.89 4.55
CA ARG A 39 -1.78 -2.19 3.11
C ARG A 39 -0.42 -2.71 2.64
N LEU A 40 0.67 -2.07 3.05
CA LEU A 40 2.02 -2.51 2.70
C LEU A 40 2.35 -3.88 3.30
N HIS A 41 1.95 -4.14 4.55
CA HIS A 41 2.13 -5.44 5.18
C HIS A 41 1.46 -6.55 4.38
N LEU A 42 0.19 -6.35 3.99
CA LEU A 42 -0.56 -7.31 3.18
C LEU A 42 0.10 -7.56 1.84
N MET A 43 0.52 -6.51 1.14
CA MET A 43 1.20 -6.63 -0.15
C MET A 43 2.49 -7.46 -0.04
N LYS A 44 3.22 -7.36 1.07
CA LYS A 44 4.41 -8.18 1.32
C LYS A 44 4.05 -9.63 1.62
N GLU A 45 3.05 -9.86 2.47
CA GLU A 45 2.59 -11.19 2.88
C GLU A 45 2.11 -12.02 1.68
N ILE A 46 1.25 -11.45 0.82
CA ILE A 46 0.78 -12.13 -0.40
C ILE A 46 1.91 -12.41 -1.41
N SER A 47 3.00 -11.64 -1.34
CA SER A 47 4.17 -11.82 -2.21
C SER A 47 5.20 -12.78 -1.61
N GLY A 48 4.93 -13.39 -0.45
CA GLY A 48 5.87 -14.26 0.26
C GLY A 48 7.08 -13.52 0.84
N MET A 49 7.01 -12.20 0.95
CA MET A 49 8.09 -11.37 1.48
C MET A 49 7.99 -11.26 3.01
N PRO A 50 9.12 -11.29 3.72
CA PRO A 50 9.13 -11.01 5.16
C PRO A 50 8.52 -9.64 5.49
N THR A 51 7.64 -9.60 6.48
CA THR A 51 6.93 -8.37 6.87
C THR A 51 6.64 -8.33 8.36
N SER A 52 6.51 -7.13 8.92
CA SER A 52 6.19 -6.90 10.33
C SER A 52 5.47 -5.57 10.47
N LEU A 53 4.36 -5.55 11.20
CA LEU A 53 3.73 -4.32 11.66
C LEU A 53 4.33 -3.96 13.02
N LYS A 54 5.33 -3.09 13.01
CA LYS A 54 5.88 -2.54 14.25
C LYS A 54 4.87 -1.52 14.78
N GLY A 55 4.33 -1.75 15.98
CA GLY A 55 3.58 -0.71 16.69
C GLY A 55 4.47 0.52 16.75
N ARG A 56 3.97 1.68 16.32
CA ARG A 56 4.70 2.93 16.50
C ARG A 56 4.65 3.24 17.99
N ASP A 57 5.61 2.72 18.74
CA ASP A 57 6.09 3.47 19.89
C ASP A 57 6.49 4.84 19.32
N SER A 58 5.85 5.89 19.82
CA SER A 58 5.95 7.27 19.35
C SER A 58 7.40 7.76 19.33
N SER A 59 8.20 7.39 18.33
CA SER A 59 9.61 7.76 18.21
C SER A 59 10.14 7.46 16.80
N ARG A 60 9.49 8.04 15.79
CA ARG A 60 10.19 8.38 14.55
C ARG A 60 9.52 9.60 13.92
N ALA A 61 9.73 10.74 14.54
CA ALA A 61 9.88 11.97 13.78
C ALA A 61 11.18 11.79 13.00
N ALA A 62 11.07 11.44 11.72
CA ALA A 62 12.22 11.52 10.82
C ALA A 62 12.59 13.01 10.76
N SER A 63 13.80 13.34 11.22
CA SER A 63 14.41 14.63 10.92
C SER A 63 14.42 14.81 9.41
N PRO A 64 14.04 15.98 8.87
CA PRO A 64 14.23 16.25 7.47
C PRO A 64 15.73 16.57 7.28
N ASP A 65 16.49 15.65 6.70
CA ASP A 65 17.81 16.03 6.19
C ASP A 65 17.62 16.73 4.83
N PRO A 66 18.29 17.89 4.62
CA PRO A 66 18.14 18.69 3.42
C PRO A 66 19.10 18.24 2.31
N LEU A 67 18.72 18.61 1.07
CA LEU A 67 19.57 18.85 -0.12
C LEU A 67 19.81 17.70 -1.13
N GLY A 68 19.44 18.00 -2.40
CA GLY A 68 20.03 17.49 -3.64
C GLY A 68 19.47 16.14 -4.12
N GLU A 69 18.97 15.95 -5.34
CA GLU A 69 19.12 16.67 -6.60
C GLU A 69 17.86 16.40 -7.45
N SER A 70 17.27 17.44 -8.06
CA SER A 70 16.24 17.24 -9.09
C SER A 70 16.92 16.85 -10.40
N SER A 71 16.71 15.61 -10.84
CA SER A 71 17.07 15.19 -12.20
C SER A 71 16.13 15.82 -13.21
N SER A 72 16.62 16.88 -13.84
CA SER A 72 16.08 17.50 -15.05
C SER A 72 16.31 16.57 -16.25
N SER A 73 15.25 16.01 -16.81
CA SER A 73 15.30 15.36 -18.13
C SER A 73 14.63 16.32 -19.13
N GLY A 74 15.48 17.02 -19.88
CA GLY A 74 15.06 17.96 -20.91
C GLY A 74 14.44 17.24 -22.10
N THR A 75 13.23 17.64 -22.47
CA THR A 75 12.71 17.39 -23.82
C THR A 75 12.88 18.65 -24.65
N ALA A 76 13.50 18.43 -25.81
CA ALA A 76 13.92 19.43 -26.77
C ALA A 76 12.71 20.17 -27.39
N ARG A 77 12.90 21.49 -27.52
CA ARG A 77 12.43 22.38 -28.59
C ARG A 77 11.31 21.83 -29.50
N LEU A 78 10.15 22.46 -29.45
CA LEU A 78 9.34 22.66 -30.64
C LEU A 78 8.88 24.11 -30.71
N ASP A 79 9.44 24.77 -31.71
CA ASP A 79 9.20 26.09 -32.23
C ASP A 79 7.71 26.32 -32.53
N LYS A 80 7.17 27.44 -32.05
CA LYS A 80 6.07 28.13 -32.74
C LYS A 80 6.16 29.61 -32.47
N THR A 81 6.91 30.27 -33.33
CA THR A 81 6.91 31.72 -33.57
C THR A 81 5.50 32.27 -33.84
N ASP A 82 5.38 33.58 -33.57
CA ASP A 82 4.31 34.51 -33.91
C ASP A 82 3.04 34.42 -33.03
N SER A 83 2.49 35.50 -32.44
CA SER A 83 2.34 36.83 -33.01
C SER A 83 1.89 37.85 -31.93
N PHE A 84 2.60 38.98 -31.85
CA PHE A 84 2.12 40.35 -31.53
C PHE A 84 1.58 40.75 -30.14
N ARG A 85 2.49 41.35 -29.37
CA ARG A 85 2.52 42.74 -28.85
C ARG A 85 1.20 43.40 -28.40
N ALA A 86 1.18 43.71 -27.11
CA ALA A 86 0.35 44.69 -26.44
C ALA A 86 0.33 46.09 -27.10
N LEU A 87 -0.85 46.70 -27.10
CA LEU A 87 -1.05 48.12 -26.80
C LEU A 87 -2.05 48.21 -25.66
#